data_AF-A0A0E4BSJ7-F1
#
_entry.id   AF-A0A0E4BSJ7-F1
#
_cell.length_a   1.000
_cell.length_b   1.000
_cell.length_c   1.000
_cell.angle_alpha   90.00
_cell.angle_beta   90.00
_cell.angle_gamma   90.00
#
_symmetry.space_group_name_H-M   'P 1'
#
loop_
_entity.id
_entity.type
_entity.pdbx_description
1 polymer ?
#
loop_
_entity_poly.entity_id
_entity_poly.type
_entity_poly.pdbx_seq_one_letter_code
_entity_poly.pdbx_strand_id
1 'polypeptide(L)'
;MKDCALRGESAQASHLLLTQVLDDTKPDERALGIALGLAWRSVAAYSVFYTDRGWSNGMRAALDSAILENRPFKLRAFGRVQFPSRYFLPLNIYEAIDQTKAPAHA
;
A
#
# COMPACT_ATOMS: atom_id res chain seq x y z
N MET A 1 -0.42 -1.45 -10.01
CA MET A 1 -1.46 -0.67 -10.70
C MET A 1 -2.40 -1.53 -11.53
N LYS A 2 -1.93 -2.40 -12.44
CA LYS A 2 -2.82 -3.28 -13.25
C LYS A 2 -3.83 -4.07 -12.41
N ASP A 3 -3.42 -4.70 -11.30
CA ASP A 3 -4.34 -5.43 -10.40
C ASP A 3 -5.48 -4.53 -9.89
N CYS A 4 -5.20 -3.32 -9.40
CA CYS A 4 -6.21 -2.36 -8.98
C CYS A 4 -7.17 -2.00 -10.13
N ALA A 5 -6.63 -1.68 -11.31
CA ALA A 5 -7.45 -1.31 -12.47
C ALA A 5 -8.42 -2.43 -12.88
N LEU A 6 -7.94 -3.69 -12.89
CA LEU A 6 -8.78 -4.86 -13.20
C LEU A 6 -9.89 -5.08 -12.17
N ARG A 7 -9.74 -4.56 -10.94
CA ARG A 7 -10.74 -4.61 -9.87
C ARG A 7 -11.69 -3.40 -9.87
N GLY A 8 -11.56 -2.50 -10.83
CA GLY A 8 -12.31 -1.24 -10.86
C GLY A 8 -11.84 -0.23 -9.81
N GLU A 9 -10.61 -0.38 -9.31
CA GLU A 9 -10.03 0.49 -8.28
C GLU A 9 -9.11 1.53 -8.92
N SER A 10 -9.26 2.80 -8.50
CA SER A 10 -8.27 3.83 -8.83
C SER A 10 -7.14 3.80 -7.80
N ALA A 11 -5.90 3.75 -8.28
CA ALA A 11 -4.70 3.73 -7.44
C ALA A 11 -3.83 4.95 -7.72
N GLN A 12 -3.33 5.59 -6.66
CA GLN A 12 -2.41 6.72 -6.79
C GLN A 12 -0.94 6.27 -6.82
N ALA A 13 -0.56 5.23 -6.06
CA ALA A 13 0.79 4.65 -6.01
C ALA A 13 1.91 5.71 -6.09
N SER A 14 1.94 6.66 -5.15
CA SER A 14 2.80 7.86 -5.17
C SER A 14 4.25 7.60 -5.55
N HIS A 15 4.87 6.56 -5.00
CA HIS A 15 6.28 6.25 -5.26
C HIS A 15 6.57 5.74 -6.68
N LEU A 16 5.53 5.37 -7.44
CA LEU A 16 5.61 5.04 -8.86
C LEU A 16 5.34 6.27 -9.73
N LEU A 17 4.29 7.06 -9.40
CA LEU A 17 3.86 8.17 -10.24
C LEU A 17 4.63 9.47 -9.99
N LEU A 18 4.78 9.86 -8.72
CA LEU A 18 5.35 11.16 -8.37
C LEU A 18 6.85 11.19 -8.63
N THR A 19 7.54 10.05 -8.60
CA THR A 19 8.96 9.94 -8.96
C THR A 19 9.24 10.19 -10.45
N GLN A 20 8.18 10.31 -11.28
CA GLN A 20 8.32 10.73 -12.68
C GLN A 20 8.43 12.26 -12.83
N VAL A 21 8.09 13.01 -11.78
CA VAL A 21 8.11 14.48 -11.75
C VAL A 21 8.89 15.05 -10.56
N LEU A 22 9.18 14.23 -9.54
CA LEU A 22 9.98 14.52 -8.36
C LEU A 22 11.19 13.59 -8.32
N ASP A 23 12.33 14.11 -7.89
CA ASP A 23 13.58 13.39 -7.70
C ASP A 23 13.70 12.87 -6.25
N ASP A 24 13.44 11.58 -6.07
CA ASP A 24 13.47 10.92 -4.75
C ASP A 24 14.89 10.90 -4.10
N THR A 25 15.93 11.25 -4.85
CA THR A 25 17.29 11.40 -4.31
C THR A 25 17.50 12.74 -3.60
N LYS A 26 16.65 13.74 -3.88
CA LYS A 26 16.67 15.04 -3.19
C LYS A 26 15.76 15.01 -1.95
N PRO A 27 16.28 15.33 -0.75
CA PRO A 27 15.50 15.27 0.49
C PRO A 27 14.17 16.05 0.45
N ASP A 28 14.18 17.26 -0.09
CA ASP A 28 12.99 18.13 -0.12
C ASP A 28 11.91 17.61 -1.08
N GLU A 29 12.31 17.13 -2.26
CA GLU A 29 11.39 16.55 -3.24
C GLU A 29 10.84 15.20 -2.76
N ARG A 30 11.66 14.39 -2.09
CA ARG A 30 11.22 13.16 -1.40
C ARG A 30 10.20 13.47 -0.30
N ALA A 31 10.45 14.48 0.53
CA ALA A 31 9.51 14.90 1.56
C ALA A 31 8.18 15.37 0.97
N LEU A 32 8.22 16.14 -0.13
CA LEU A 32 7.03 16.54 -0.88
C LEU A 32 6.26 15.34 -1.44
N GLY A 33 6.95 14.37 -2.04
CA GLY A 33 6.33 13.15 -2.57
C GLY A 33 5.62 12.32 -1.50
N ILE A 34 6.22 12.20 -0.31
CA ILE A 34 5.60 11.55 0.85
C ILE A 34 4.35 12.33 1.31
N ALA A 35 4.45 13.65 1.45
CA ALA A 35 3.34 14.50 1.88
C ALA A 35 2.14 14.41 0.92
N LEU A 36 2.38 14.44 -0.40
CA LEU A 36 1.34 14.29 -1.41
C LEU A 36 0.66 12.91 -1.35
N GLY A 37 1.44 11.84 -1.14
CA GLY A 37 0.89 10.50 -0.94
C GLY A 37 0.01 10.39 0.31
N LEU A 38 0.43 11.01 1.43
CA LEU A 38 -0.34 11.05 2.67
C LEU A 38 -1.61 11.91 2.54
N ALA A 39 -1.54 13.02 1.80
CA ALA A 39 -2.72 13.83 1.49
C ALA A 39 -3.76 13.02 0.70
N TRP A 40 -3.33 12.26 -0.31
CA TRP A 40 -4.24 11.37 -1.05
C TRP A 40 -4.82 10.25 -0.19
N ARG A 41 -4.02 9.66 0.71
CA ARG A 41 -4.47 8.64 1.67
C ARG A 41 -5.64 9.12 2.53
N SER A 42 -5.73 10.42 2.82
CA SER A 42 -6.80 10.98 3.66
C SER A 42 -8.21 10.78 3.07
N VAL A 43 -8.32 10.78 1.74
CA VAL A 43 -9.59 10.62 0.98
C VAL A 43 -9.73 9.26 0.29
N ALA A 44 -8.71 8.40 0.39
CA ALA A 44 -8.73 7.07 -0.19
C ALA A 44 -9.65 6.12 0.61
N ALA A 45 -10.37 5.25 -0.09
CA ALA A 45 -11.24 4.25 0.55
C ALA A 45 -10.46 3.24 1.40
N TYR A 46 -9.26 2.85 0.96
CA TYR A 46 -8.36 1.96 1.70
C TYR A 46 -6.93 2.02 1.13
N SER A 47 -5.97 1.55 1.91
CA SER A 47 -4.59 1.29 1.46
C SER A 47 -4.45 -0.16 0.99
N VAL A 48 -3.58 -0.43 -0.01
CA VAL A 48 -3.28 -1.79 -0.47
C VAL A 48 -1.79 -2.05 -0.32
N PHE A 49 -1.42 -3.12 0.39
CA PHE A 49 -0.05 -3.58 0.54
C PHE A 49 0.17 -4.84 -0.30
N TYR A 50 1.10 -4.79 -1.25
CA TYR A 50 1.57 -5.98 -1.97
C TYR A 50 2.78 -6.55 -1.23
N THR A 51 2.65 -7.76 -0.72
CA THR A 51 3.53 -8.24 0.36
C THR A 51 4.49 -9.35 -0.06
N ASP A 52 4.32 -9.90 -1.25
CA ASP A 52 5.09 -11.04 -1.77
C ASP A 52 6.53 -10.71 -2.19
N ARG A 53 6.92 -9.43 -2.15
CA ARG A 53 8.30 -8.95 -2.41
C ARG A 53 8.98 -8.39 -1.16
N GLY A 54 8.45 -8.70 0.01
CA GLY A 54 8.97 -8.22 1.29
C GLY A 54 8.39 -6.86 1.70
N TRP A 55 8.84 -6.41 2.88
CA TRP A 55 8.33 -5.21 3.54
C TRP A 55 9.42 -4.17 3.70
N SER A 56 9.23 -2.99 3.09
CA SER A 56 10.11 -1.85 3.32
C SER A 56 9.81 -1.17 4.66
N ASN A 57 10.73 -0.34 5.16
CA ASN A 57 10.48 0.48 6.35
C ASN A 57 9.26 1.40 6.17
N GLY A 58 9.09 1.97 4.97
CA GLY A 58 7.92 2.80 4.65
C GLY A 58 6.61 2.02 4.66
N MET A 59 6.60 0.78 4.16
CA MET A 59 5.40 -0.08 4.23
C MET A 59 5.03 -0.44 5.67
N ARG A 60 6.01 -0.73 6.52
CA ARG A 60 5.78 -1.01 7.94
C ARG A 60 5.18 0.21 8.64
N ALA A 61 5.80 1.37 8.48
CA ALA A 61 5.28 2.62 9.05
C ALA A 61 3.85 2.95 8.55
N ALA A 62 3.56 2.72 7.27
CA ALA A 62 2.23 2.93 6.71
C ALA A 62 1.20 1.93 7.25
N LEU A 63 1.58 0.66 7.48
CA LEU A 63 0.72 -0.34 8.12
C LEU A 63 0.44 0.03 9.58
N ASP A 64 1.48 0.37 10.34
CA ASP A 64 1.35 0.77 11.75
C ASP A 64 0.41 1.99 11.88
N SER A 65 0.60 3.01 11.05
CA SER A 65 -0.29 4.17 11.00
C SER A 65 -1.72 3.80 10.57
N ALA A 66 -1.91 2.86 9.63
CA ALA A 66 -3.25 2.42 9.24
C ALA A 66 -3.98 1.71 10.39
N ILE A 67 -3.27 0.88 11.16
CA ILE A 67 -3.81 0.19 12.33
C ILE A 67 -4.16 1.20 13.42
N LEU A 68 -3.23 2.10 13.77
CA LEU A 68 -3.43 3.11 14.83
C LEU A 68 -4.57 4.07 14.51
N GLU A 69 -4.72 4.45 13.24
CA GLU A 69 -5.78 5.36 12.79
C GLU A 69 -7.10 4.63 12.44
N ASN A 70 -7.16 3.30 12.63
CA ASN A 70 -8.28 2.45 12.23
C ASN A 70 -8.71 2.68 10.76
N ARG A 71 -7.73 2.89 9.87
CA ARG A 71 -7.97 3.09 8.44
C ARG A 71 -8.09 1.75 7.73
N PRO A 72 -9.06 1.58 6.82
CA PRO A 72 -9.17 0.36 6.03
C PRO A 72 -7.91 0.10 5.20
N PHE A 73 -7.45 -1.15 5.20
CA PHE A 73 -6.38 -1.60 4.33
C PHE A 73 -6.60 -3.04 3.88
N LYS A 74 -5.90 -3.41 2.80
CA LYS A 74 -5.91 -4.74 2.21
C LYS A 74 -4.49 -5.25 1.99
N LEU A 75 -4.29 -6.55 2.22
CA LEU A 75 -3.07 -7.27 1.91
C LEU A 75 -3.29 -8.09 0.64
N ARG A 76 -2.37 -7.94 -0.32
CA ARG A 76 -2.39 -8.65 -1.62
C ARG A 76 -1.03 -9.26 -1.92
N ALA A 77 -1.04 -10.23 -2.82
CA ALA A 77 0.14 -10.88 -3.38
C ALA A 77 -0.19 -11.47 -4.75
N PHE A 78 0.79 -11.54 -5.65
CA PHE A 78 0.68 -12.36 -6.86
C PHE A 78 0.97 -13.84 -6.55
N GLY A 79 1.85 -14.09 -5.58
CA GLY A 79 2.05 -15.40 -4.97
C GLY A 79 1.28 -15.54 -3.66
N ARG A 80 2.01 -15.75 -2.57
CA ARG A 80 1.46 -15.88 -1.21
C ARG A 80 1.62 -14.57 -0.44
N VAL A 81 0.58 -14.16 0.29
CA VAL A 81 0.67 -13.04 1.23
C VAL A 81 1.74 -13.33 2.28
N GLN A 82 2.67 -12.40 2.45
CA GLN A 82 3.66 -12.41 3.51
C GLN A 82 3.35 -11.29 4.51
N PHE A 83 3.72 -11.49 5.75
CA PHE A 83 3.48 -10.54 6.82
C PHE A 83 4.80 -9.88 7.26
N PRO A 84 4.79 -8.63 7.74
CA PRO A 84 5.97 -8.09 8.39
C PRO A 84 6.25 -8.92 9.66
N SER A 85 7.51 -8.95 10.11
CA SER A 85 8.03 -9.76 11.24
C SER A 85 6.98 -10.21 12.28
N ARG A 86 7.01 -11.49 12.67
CA ARG A 86 6.00 -12.20 13.48
C ARG A 86 5.68 -11.60 14.86
N TYR A 87 6.49 -10.67 15.36
CA TYR A 87 6.49 -10.36 16.79
C TYR A 87 5.38 -9.42 17.24
N PHE A 88 4.66 -8.71 16.37
CA PHE A 88 3.55 -7.86 16.81
C PHE A 88 2.57 -7.56 15.66
N LEU A 89 1.74 -8.54 15.32
CA LEU A 89 0.61 -8.32 14.43
C LEU A 89 -0.69 -8.53 15.20
N PRO A 90 -1.65 -7.60 15.12
CA PRO A 90 -2.96 -7.83 15.74
C PRO A 90 -3.62 -9.04 15.06
N LEU A 91 -4.35 -9.85 15.84
CA LEU A 91 -5.01 -11.08 15.35
C LEU A 91 -5.94 -10.81 14.15
N ASN A 92 -6.47 -9.60 14.02
CA ASN A 92 -7.34 -9.19 12.92
C ASN A 92 -6.61 -8.93 11.58
N ILE A 93 -5.27 -8.91 11.53
CA ILE A 93 -4.57 -8.59 10.26
C ILE A 93 -4.84 -9.62 9.16
N TYR A 94 -5.19 -10.85 9.52
CA TYR A 94 -5.56 -11.89 8.56
C TYR A 94 -6.87 -11.55 7.83
N GLU A 95 -7.77 -10.78 8.44
CA GLU A 95 -9.01 -10.31 7.83
C GLU A 95 -8.75 -9.27 6.72
N ALA A 96 -7.58 -8.61 6.76
CA ALA A 96 -7.17 -7.69 5.71
C ALA A 96 -6.68 -8.42 4.45
N ILE A 97 -6.51 -9.76 4.44
CA ILE A 97 -6.19 -10.49 3.22
C ILE A 97 -7.35 -10.32 2.22
N ASP A 98 -7.05 -9.71 1.08
CA ASP A 98 -8.03 -9.61 0.01
C ASP A 98 -8.18 -10.97 -0.67
N GLN A 99 -9.26 -11.67 -0.35
CA GLN A 99 -9.59 -12.98 -0.93
C GLN A 99 -10.13 -12.86 -2.36
N THR A 100 -10.51 -11.66 -2.79
CA THR A 100 -10.99 -11.44 -4.16
C THR A 100 -9.82 -11.56 -5.12
N LYS A 101 -10.02 -12.18 -6.28
CA LYS A 101 -9.05 -12.15 -7.38
C LYS A 101 -9.47 -11.10 -8.38
N ALA A 102 -8.50 -10.34 -8.89
CA ALA A 102 -8.73 -9.53 -10.06
C ALA A 102 -9.21 -10.46 -11.18
N PRO A 103 -10.19 -10.05 -11.99
CA PRO A 103 -10.63 -10.87 -13.11
C PRO A 103 -9.43 -11.22 -13.98
N ALA A 104 -9.34 -12.50 -14.33
CA ALA A 104 -8.44 -12.95 -15.37
C ALA A 104 -9.03 -12.49 -16.71
N HIS A 105 -8.73 -11.28 -17.16
CA HIS A 105 -8.95 -10.90 -18.56
C HIS A 105 -7.66 -11.21 -19.33
N ALA A 106 -7.72 -12.06 -20.36
CA ALA A 106 -8.14 -11.76 -21.74
C ALA A 106 -7.16 -10.79 -22.41
#